data_AF-A0A839UTM1-F1
#
_entry.id   AF-A0A839UTM1-F1
#
_cell.length_a   1.000
_cell.length_b   1.000
_cell.length_c   1.000
_cell.angle_alpha   90.00
_cell.angle_beta   90.00
_cell.angle_gamma   90.00
#
_symmetry.space_group_name_H-M   'P 1'
#
loop_
_entity.id
_entity.type
_entity.pdbx_description
1 polymer ?
#
loop_
_entity_poly.entity_id
_entity_poly.type
_entity_poly.pdbx_seq_one_letter_code
_entity_poly.pdbx_strand_id
1 'polypeptide(L)'
;MSEITLNQLRNTLERSHWKVLDELPGDDYRFSGFWKIARPDNSSPLTIAFNGLDDMETYPMEKSYGFELVEHPEISAYMGKHTTKSWPKELQAFIEKLNEIQT
;
A
#
# COMPACT_ATOMS: atom_id res chain seq x y z
N MET A 1 -10.52 -2.22 3.14
CA MET A 1 -10.19 -2.33 1.71
C MET A 1 -11.25 -3.25 1.10
N SER A 2 -11.22 -3.54 -0.19
CA SER A 2 -11.82 -4.75 -0.74
C SER A 2 -10.74 -5.47 -1.54
N GLU A 3 -10.91 -6.76 -1.78
CA GLU A 3 -9.99 -7.55 -2.63
C GLU A 3 -9.77 -6.87 -4.00
N ILE A 4 -10.80 -6.21 -4.53
CA ILE A 4 -10.74 -5.41 -5.76
C ILE A 4 -9.72 -4.27 -5.64
N THR A 5 -9.69 -3.56 -4.51
CA THR A 5 -8.79 -2.41 -4.33
C THR A 5 -7.34 -2.80 -4.05
N LEU A 6 -7.09 -3.94 -3.38
CA LEU A 6 -5.73 -4.52 -3.30
C LEU A 6 -5.22 -4.91 -4.68
N ASN A 7 -6.07 -5.55 -5.49
CA ASN A 7 -5.73 -5.89 -6.86
C ASN A 7 -5.49 -4.65 -7.72
N GLN A 8 -6.23 -3.55 -7.51
CA GLN A 8 -5.96 -2.28 -8.20
C GLN A 8 -4.61 -1.69 -7.81
N LEU A 9 -4.23 -1.72 -6.53
CA LEU A 9 -2.90 -1.30 -6.08
C LEU A 9 -1.80 -2.13 -6.75
N ARG A 10 -1.89 -3.47 -6.68
CA ARG A 10 -0.91 -4.37 -7.31
C ARG A 10 -0.79 -4.11 -8.81
N ASN A 11 -1.91 -4.05 -9.53
CA ASN A 11 -1.92 -3.78 -10.97
C ASN A 11 -1.33 -2.41 -11.32
N THR A 12 -1.53 -1.40 -10.48
CA THR A 12 -0.99 -0.05 -10.74
C THR A 12 0.50 0.01 -10.47
N LEU A 13 0.98 -0.62 -9.39
CA LEU A 13 2.41 -0.79 -9.12
C LEU A 13 3.12 -1.44 -10.31
N GLU A 14 2.60 -2.56 -10.83
CA GLU A 14 3.18 -3.26 -11.98
C GLU A 14 3.25 -2.38 -13.23
N ARG A 15 2.17 -1.64 -13.54
CA ARG A 15 2.14 -0.69 -14.68
C ARG A 15 3.13 0.46 -14.50
N SER A 16 3.47 0.81 -13.27
CA SER A 16 4.44 1.85 -12.93
C SER A 16 5.84 1.32 -12.66
N HIS A 17 6.15 0.11 -13.15
CA HIS A 17 7.46 -0.53 -13.01
C HIS A 17 7.88 -0.74 -11.54
N TRP A 18 6.93 -1.17 -10.70
CA TRP A 18 7.18 -1.69 -9.36
C TRP A 18 6.63 -3.11 -9.28
N LYS A 19 7.36 -4.00 -8.59
CA LYS A 19 6.92 -5.38 -8.35
C LYS A 19 6.76 -5.62 -6.87
N VAL A 20 5.69 -6.32 -6.49
CA VAL A 20 5.58 -6.90 -5.16
C VAL A 20 6.49 -8.13 -5.12
N LEU A 21 7.49 -8.09 -4.24
CA LEU A 21 8.46 -9.17 -4.05
C LEU A 21 7.96 -10.18 -3.03
N ASP A 22 7.46 -9.69 -1.89
CA ASP A 22 6.96 -10.50 -0.78
C ASP A 22 5.72 -9.85 -0.18
N GLU A 23 4.81 -10.69 0.31
CA GLU A 23 3.68 -10.30 1.15
C GLU A 23 3.89 -10.89 2.54
N LEU A 24 4.03 -10.02 3.53
CA LEU A 24 4.33 -10.37 4.91
C LEU A 24 3.10 -10.15 5.80
N PRO A 25 2.92 -10.98 6.84
CA PRO A 25 1.84 -10.80 7.79
C PRO A 25 1.98 -9.48 8.55
N GLY A 26 0.87 -9.04 9.15
CA GLY A 26 0.81 -7.87 10.01
C GLY A 26 1.64 -8.02 11.30
N ASP A 27 1.61 -6.97 12.12
CA ASP A 27 2.31 -6.94 13.42
C ASP A 27 1.39 -7.32 14.60
N ASP A 28 0.20 -7.88 14.31
CA ASP A 28 -0.87 -8.21 15.26
C ASP A 28 -1.31 -7.01 16.14
N TYR A 29 -1.00 -5.77 15.72
CA TYR A 29 -1.36 -4.56 16.45
C TYR A 29 -1.83 -3.41 15.55
N ARG A 30 -0.94 -2.80 14.78
CA ARG A 30 -1.20 -1.60 13.97
C ARG A 30 -1.40 -1.91 12.50
N PHE A 31 -0.63 -2.84 11.97
CA PHE A 31 -0.58 -3.12 10.55
C PHE A 31 -1.21 -4.48 10.26
N SER A 32 -2.08 -4.51 9.26
CA SER A 32 -2.70 -5.71 8.73
C SER A 32 -1.74 -6.58 7.93
N GLY A 33 -0.62 -6.00 7.50
CA GLY A 33 0.36 -6.66 6.66
C GLY A 33 1.32 -5.69 6.00
N PHE A 34 2.30 -6.26 5.32
CA PHE A 34 3.31 -5.49 4.59
C PHE A 34 3.56 -6.08 3.22
N TRP A 35 3.78 -5.22 2.23
CA TRP A 35 4.30 -5.62 0.93
C TRP A 35 5.71 -5.06 0.76
N LYS A 36 6.66 -5.93 0.44
CA LYS A 36 7.97 -5.49 -0.07
C LYS A 36 7.83 -5.24 -1.56
N ILE A 37 8.21 -4.06 -2.00
CA ILE A 37 8.21 -3.68 -3.41
C ILE A 37 9.60 -3.27 -3.86
N ALA A 38 9.92 -3.49 -5.12
CA ALA A 38 11.15 -3.00 -5.72
C ALA A 38 10.98 -2.70 -7.21
N ARG A 39 11.95 -1.99 -7.78
CA ARG A 39 12.09 -1.88 -9.24
C ARG A 39 12.45 -3.24 -9.85
N PRO A 40 12.22 -3.47 -11.16
CA PRO A 40 12.48 -4.76 -11.79
C PRO A 40 13.94 -5.23 -11.76
N ASP A 41 14.89 -4.30 -11.61
CA ASP A 41 16.32 -4.55 -11.41
C ASP A 41 16.68 -4.87 -9.95
N ASN A 42 15.67 -4.97 -9.09
CA ASN A 42 15.80 -5.18 -7.65
C ASN A 42 16.54 -4.05 -6.92
N SER A 43 16.66 -2.88 -7.55
CA SER A 43 17.11 -1.68 -6.87
C SER A 43 16.04 -1.20 -5.88
N SER A 44 16.52 -0.66 -4.76
CA SER A 44 15.72 0.17 -3.87
C SER A 44 14.45 -0.49 -3.35
N PRO A 45 14.60 -1.57 -2.56
CA PRO A 45 13.45 -2.19 -1.92
C PRO A 45 12.81 -1.19 -0.96
N LEU A 46 11.49 -1.06 -1.06
CA LEU A 46 10.65 -0.26 -0.18
C LEU A 46 9.55 -1.15 0.41
N THR A 47 8.93 -0.69 1.48
CA THR A 47 7.94 -1.46 2.21
C THR A 47 6.63 -0.69 2.34
N ILE A 48 5.56 -1.21 1.77
CA ILE A 48 4.21 -0.69 1.99
C ILE A 48 3.64 -1.36 3.24
N ALA A 49 3.23 -0.58 4.23
CA ALA A 49 2.55 -1.04 5.43
C ALA A 49 1.04 -0.74 5.35
N PHE A 50 0.21 -1.77 5.54
CA PHE A 50 -1.25 -1.66 5.46
C PHE A 50 -1.85 -1.33 6.81
N ASN A 51 -2.50 -0.16 6.93
CA ASN A 51 -3.12 0.31 8.15
C ASN A 51 -4.48 -0.36 8.36
N GLY A 52 -4.65 -1.11 9.45
CA GLY A 52 -5.91 -1.81 9.72
C GLY A 52 -6.25 -1.99 11.19
N LEU A 53 -5.75 -1.11 12.05
CA LEU A 53 -6.17 -1.02 13.45
C LEU A 53 -7.61 -0.46 13.52
N ASP A 54 -8.55 -1.28 13.98
CA ASP A 54 -9.91 -0.87 14.33
C ASP A 54 -10.31 -1.65 15.60
N ASP A 55 -10.78 -0.94 16.63
CA ASP A 55 -11.23 -1.42 17.95
C ASP A 55 -10.59 -2.74 18.47
N MET A 56 -9.26 -2.72 18.67
CA MET A 56 -8.45 -3.77 19.32
C MET A 56 -8.27 -5.10 18.56
N GLU A 57 -8.63 -5.19 17.28
CA GLU A 57 -8.30 -6.33 16.42
C GLU A 57 -7.58 -5.89 15.14
N THR A 58 -6.50 -6.58 14.77
CA THR A 58 -5.88 -6.42 13.44
C THR A 58 -6.68 -7.21 12.41
N TYR A 59 -7.40 -6.49 11.56
CA TYR A 59 -8.05 -7.10 10.44
C TYR A 59 -7.05 -7.54 9.34
N PRO A 60 -7.40 -8.48 8.46
CA PRO A 60 -6.58 -8.83 7.30
C PRO A 60 -6.43 -7.65 6.32
N MET A 61 -5.43 -7.68 5.43
CA MET A 61 -5.08 -6.55 4.53
C MET A 61 -6.26 -6.06 3.67
N GLU A 62 -7.18 -6.96 3.32
CA GLU A 62 -8.41 -6.66 2.59
C GLU A 62 -9.34 -5.74 3.38
N LYS A 63 -9.13 -5.53 4.68
CA LYS A 63 -9.96 -4.65 5.51
C LYS A 63 -9.23 -3.35 5.90
N SER A 64 -7.96 -3.21 5.57
CA SER A 64 -7.16 -1.98 5.76
C SER A 64 -7.87 -0.73 5.25
N TYR A 65 -7.84 0.36 6.00
CA TYR A 65 -8.42 1.64 5.60
C TYR A 65 -7.41 2.52 4.85
N GLY A 66 -6.18 2.08 4.68
CA GLY A 66 -5.14 2.80 3.95
C GLY A 66 -3.79 2.09 4.05
N PHE A 67 -2.76 2.70 3.50
CA PHE A 67 -1.38 2.22 3.61
C PHE A 67 -0.39 3.37 3.51
N GLU A 68 0.81 3.12 3.99
CA GLU A 68 1.93 4.08 4.00
C GLU A 68 3.23 3.39 3.60
N LEU A 69 4.16 4.14 3.03
CA LEU A 69 5.52 3.66 2.80
C LEU A 69 6.30 3.75 4.11
N VAL A 70 6.89 2.64 4.57
CA VAL A 70 7.60 2.59 5.86
C VAL A 70 8.80 3.53 5.86
N GLU A 71 9.53 3.58 4.75
CA GLU A 71 10.73 4.40 4.60
C GLU A 71 10.40 5.89 4.43
N HIS A 72 9.20 6.21 3.92
CA HIS A 72 8.71 7.57 3.71
C HIS A 72 7.22 7.68 4.10
N PRO A 73 6.89 7.75 5.41
CA PRO A 73 5.51 7.75 5.88
C PRO A 73 4.63 8.90 5.34
N GLU A 74 5.26 9.98 4.85
CA GLU A 74 4.61 11.08 4.12
C GLU A 74 4.00 10.65 2.76
N ILE A 75 4.45 9.52 2.23
CA ILE A 75 3.91 8.86 1.03
C ILE A 75 2.93 7.77 1.51
N SER A 76 1.66 8.16 1.57
CA SER A 76 0.57 7.29 2.03
C SER A 76 -0.69 7.52 1.20
N ALA A 77 -1.60 6.56 1.26
CA ALA A 77 -2.92 6.66 0.67
C ALA A 77 -3.98 6.24 1.70
N TYR A 78 -5.01 7.06 1.86
CA TYR A 78 -6.13 6.80 2.74
C TYR A 78 -7.39 6.44 1.95
N MET A 79 -7.98 5.30 2.28
CA MET A 79 -9.23 4.80 1.74
C MET A 79 -10.33 4.97 2.80
N GLY A 80 -10.87 6.18 2.89
CA GLY A 80 -11.96 6.46 3.83
C GLY A 80 -13.15 5.52 3.67
N LYS A 81 -13.92 5.31 4.75
CA LYS A 81 -15.09 4.42 4.85
C LYS A 81 -16.19 4.63 3.79
N HIS A 82 -16.10 5.65 2.92
CA HIS A 82 -17.17 6.06 1.97
C HIS A 82 -16.72 6.33 0.52
N THR A 83 -15.48 6.02 0.12
CA THR A 83 -14.89 6.67 -1.07
C THR A 83 -14.35 5.73 -2.15
N THR A 84 -15.21 4.88 -2.73
CA THR A 84 -14.91 4.22 -4.03
C THR A 84 -14.61 5.23 -5.14
N LYS A 85 -15.13 6.46 -5.06
CA LYS A 85 -14.90 7.51 -6.06
C LYS A 85 -13.54 8.21 -5.95
N SER A 86 -12.98 8.41 -4.75
CA SER A 86 -11.68 9.09 -4.61
C SER A 86 -10.51 8.14 -4.74
N TRP A 87 -10.73 6.84 -4.50
CA TRP A 87 -9.68 5.83 -4.49
C TRP A 87 -8.77 5.85 -5.73
N PRO A 88 -9.27 5.91 -6.98
CA PRO A 88 -8.39 5.99 -8.15
C PRO A 88 -7.46 7.22 -8.14
N LYS A 89 -7.93 8.35 -7.61
CA LYS A 89 -7.14 9.58 -7.52
C LYS A 89 -6.09 9.49 -6.41
N GLU A 90 -6.46 8.96 -5.24
CA GLU A 90 -5.52 8.72 -4.14
C GLU A 90 -4.42 7.73 -4.54
N LEU A 91 -4.79 6.65 -5.22
CA LEU A 91 -3.85 5.66 -5.75
C LEU A 91 -2.89 6.29 -6.76
N GLN A 92 -3.40 7.10 -7.69
CA GLN A 92 -2.57 7.79 -8.67
C GLN A 92 -1.58 8.75 -7.99
N ALA A 93 -2.04 9.56 -7.03
CA ALA A 93 -1.18 10.48 -6.29
C ALA A 93 -0.09 9.75 -5.47
N PHE A 94 -0.42 8.60 -4.88
CA PHE A 94 0.57 7.76 -4.21
C PHE A 94 1.65 7.27 -5.18
N ILE A 95 1.26 6.78 -6.35
CA ILE A 95 2.20 6.25 -7.36
C ILE A 95 3.09 7.36 -7.94
N GLU A 96 2.54 8.57 -8.13
CA GLU A 96 3.33 9.73 -8.56
C GLU A 96 4.44 10.03 -7.55
N LYS A 97 4.10 10.18 -6.26
CA LYS A 97 5.09 10.38 -5.19
C LYS A 97 6.08 9.22 -5.06
N LEU A 98 5.61 7.97 -5.19
CA LEU A 98 6.48 6.80 -5.17
C LEU A 98 7.51 6.82 -6.30
N ASN A 99 7.14 7.33 -7.48
CA ASN A 99 8.05 7.45 -8.61
C ASN A 99 9.03 8.64 -8.50
N GLU A 100 8.73 9.63 -7.66
CA GLU A 100 9.64 10.74 -7.36
C GLU A 100 10.79 10.33 -6.44
N ILE A 101 10.69 9.16 -5.79
CA ILE A 101 11.79 8.59 -5.02
C ILE A 101 12.92 8.24 -5.99
N GLN A 102 13.85 9.18 -6.14
CA GLN A 102 15.13 8.95 -6.79
C GLN A 102 16.00 8.14 -5.83
N THR A 103 16.26 6.91 -6.21
CA THR A 103 17.34 6.10 -5.67
C THR A 103 18.35 5.80 -6.75
#